data_AF-A0A950AEA4-F1
#
_entry.id   AF-A0A950AEA4-F1
#
_cell.length_a   1.000
_cell.length_b   1.000
_cell.length_c   1.000
_cell.angle_alpha   90.00
_cell.angle_beta   90.00
_cell.angle_gamma   90.00
#
_symmetry.space_group_name_H-M   'P 1'
#
loop_
_entity.id
_entity.type
_entity.pdbx_description
1 polymer ?
#
loop_
_entity_poly.entity_id
_entity_poly.type
_entity_poly.pdbx_seq_one_letter_code
_entity_poly.pdbx_strand_id
1 'polypeptide(L)'
;MTSKQIFRWSNQRAVVVALMWALIPSVAALVLAPLIPDPELRKLVNAGAVTLFFGGFLGGMLKVLIDEVVAAKQRREDAALFVAKTLEDLKSVYDQVARARIVIPAHKSVKTYGDELRGMIEARVKLRNIIRALERPAAGVDDQVQKNVRCKVDRMEKYLETFTKEFCDRFKSLSDEQRGYEERAKVLLKRFAETEPPADTETPPDPPELPPFVWKSISQLEKLSDFIGERDTYKNEFERPLDDASESLREEHARILGIHRRVAEQ
;
A
#
# COMPACT_ATOMS: atom_id res chain seq x y z
N MET A 1 3.39 1.77 28.81
CA MET A 1 3.77 0.34 28.84
C MET A 1 3.68 -0.21 27.43
N THR A 2 4.82 -0.56 26.83
CA THR A 2 4.90 -0.99 25.42
C THR A 2 4.43 -2.44 25.27
N SER A 3 3.79 -2.80 24.15
CA SER A 3 3.22 -4.15 23.93
C SER A 3 4.23 -5.29 24.08
N LYS A 4 5.53 -5.00 23.92
CA LYS A 4 6.65 -5.91 24.21
C LYS A 4 6.70 -6.37 25.67
N GLN A 5 6.30 -5.54 26.65
CA GLN A 5 6.30 -5.93 28.06
C GLN A 5 5.14 -6.87 28.41
N ILE A 6 3.95 -6.66 27.83
CA ILE A 6 2.76 -7.50 28.10
C ILE A 6 2.95 -8.90 27.51
N PHE A 7 3.52 -9.01 26.31
CA PHE A 7 3.80 -10.29 25.67
C PHE A 7 4.86 -11.12 26.43
N ARG A 8 5.89 -10.45 26.96
CA ARG A 8 6.91 -11.10 27.80
C ARG A 8 6.31 -11.74 29.06
N TRP A 9 5.29 -11.11 29.64
CA TRP A 9 4.65 -11.58 30.88
C TRP A 9 3.77 -12.83 30.68
N SER A 10 3.08 -12.92 29.55
CA SER A 10 2.28 -14.10 29.18
C SER A 10 3.16 -15.34 28.97
N ASN A 11 4.24 -15.20 28.18
CA ASN A 11 5.15 -16.31 27.93
C ASN A 11 5.91 -16.73 29.19
N GLN A 12 6.29 -15.79 30.07
CA GLN A 12 6.89 -16.13 31.36
C GLN A 12 5.95 -16.98 32.22
N ARG A 13 4.65 -16.70 32.25
CA ARG A 13 3.67 -17.52 32.99
C ARG A 13 3.55 -18.93 32.43
N ALA A 14 3.48 -19.08 31.11
CA ALA A 14 3.41 -20.40 30.48
C ALA A 14 4.67 -21.24 30.77
N VAL A 15 5.85 -20.62 30.70
CA VAL A 15 7.12 -21.26 31.02
C VAL A 15 7.20 -21.64 32.50
N VAL A 16 6.80 -20.75 33.41
CA VAL A 16 6.78 -21.03 34.85
C VAL A 16 5.80 -22.16 35.18
N VAL A 17 4.61 -22.17 34.58
CA VAL A 17 3.62 -23.25 34.80
C VAL A 17 4.14 -24.58 34.27
N ALA A 18 4.74 -24.61 33.07
CA ALA A 18 5.33 -25.83 32.52
C ALA A 18 6.51 -26.35 33.37
N LEU A 19 7.36 -25.43 33.84
CA LEU A 19 8.45 -25.75 34.77
C LEU A 19 7.91 -26.33 36.08
N MET A 20 6.90 -25.70 36.68
CA MET A 20 6.28 -26.18 37.92
C MET A 20 5.68 -27.59 37.74
N TRP A 21 5.01 -27.85 36.62
CA TRP A 21 4.45 -29.17 36.32
C TRP A 21 5.50 -30.27 36.13
N ALA A 22 6.70 -29.95 35.66
CA ALA A 22 7.80 -30.91 35.56
C ALA A 22 8.58 -31.06 36.89
N LEU A 23 8.70 -29.97 37.65
CA LEU A 23 9.52 -29.88 38.85
C LEU A 23 8.84 -30.51 40.07
N ILE A 24 7.53 -30.31 40.24
CA ILE A 24 6.74 -30.87 41.35
C ILE A 24 6.84 -32.42 41.40
N PRO A 25 6.54 -33.18 40.33
CA PRO A 25 6.63 -34.64 40.38
C PRO A 25 8.08 -35.15 40.51
N SER A 26 9.05 -34.44 39.92
CA SER A 26 10.48 -34.81 40.06
C SER A 26 10.99 -34.63 41.49
N VAL A 27 10.62 -33.52 42.14
CA VAL A 27 10.97 -33.27 43.54
C VAL A 27 10.23 -34.23 44.46
N ALA A 28 8.94 -34.49 44.22
CA ALA A 28 8.18 -35.48 44.99
C ALA A 28 8.81 -36.87 44.90
N ALA A 29 9.24 -37.30 43.71
CA ALA A 29 9.92 -38.59 43.52
C ALA A 29 11.25 -38.66 44.28
N LEU A 30 12.06 -37.58 44.26
CA LEU A 30 13.33 -37.50 45.00
C LEU A 30 13.14 -37.49 46.52
N VAL A 31 12.10 -36.82 47.02
CA VAL A 31 11.78 -36.74 48.46
C VAL A 31 11.22 -38.07 48.98
N LEU A 32 10.46 -38.80 48.17
CA LEU A 32 9.88 -40.09 48.55
C LEU A 32 10.84 -41.27 48.36
N ALA A 33 11.85 -41.16 47.49
CA ALA A 33 12.83 -42.23 47.22
C ALA A 33 13.54 -42.82 48.46
N PRO A 34 13.93 -42.04 49.50
CA PRO A 34 14.57 -42.58 50.71
C PRO A 34 13.67 -43.47 51.56
N LEU A 35 12.35 -43.32 51.44
CA LEU A 35 11.35 -44.10 52.20
C LEU A 35 11.13 -45.51 51.62
N ILE A 36 11.66 -45.77 50.42
CA ILE A 36 11.53 -47.07 49.74
C ILE A 36 12.61 -48.02 50.29
N PRO A 37 12.26 -49.15 50.93
CA PRO A 37 13.24 -50.07 51.53
C PRO A 37 14.12 -50.79 50.49
N ASP A 38 13.60 -50.99 49.29
CA ASP A 38 14.26 -51.71 48.21
C ASP A 38 15.30 -50.83 47.48
N PRO A 39 16.59 -51.18 47.52
CA PRO A 39 17.66 -50.42 46.89
C PRO A 39 17.60 -50.41 45.35
N GLU A 40 17.07 -51.46 44.71
CA GLU A 40 16.94 -51.50 43.25
C GLU A 40 15.83 -50.57 42.78
N LEU A 41 14.69 -50.61 43.45
CA LEU A 41 13.56 -49.73 43.18
C LEU A 41 13.94 -48.26 43.37
N ARG A 42 14.75 -47.95 44.40
CA ARG A 42 15.26 -46.59 44.66
C ARG A 42 16.14 -46.08 43.51
N LYS A 43 16.99 -46.93 42.94
CA LYS A 43 17.80 -46.58 41.75
C LYS A 43 16.92 -46.28 40.54
N LEU A 44 15.90 -47.11 40.29
CA LEU A 44 14.94 -46.92 39.19
C LEU A 44 14.16 -45.62 39.33
N VAL A 45 13.64 -45.31 40.53
CA VAL A 45 12.90 -44.07 40.80
C VAL A 45 13.80 -42.84 40.62
N ASN A 46 15.04 -42.88 41.12
CA ASN A 46 15.99 -41.77 40.94
C ASN A 46 16.37 -41.57 39.46
N ALA A 47 16.65 -42.65 38.73
CA ALA A 47 16.96 -42.58 37.30
C ALA A 47 15.76 -42.05 36.50
N GLY A 48 14.55 -42.51 36.81
CA GLY A 48 13.31 -42.03 36.20
C GLY A 48 13.04 -40.55 36.50
N ALA A 49 13.22 -40.12 37.74
CA ALA A 49 13.04 -38.72 38.15
C ALA A 49 14.04 -37.79 37.46
N VAL A 50 15.32 -38.19 37.36
CA VAL A 50 16.35 -37.44 36.63
C VAL A 50 16.00 -37.36 35.14
N THR A 51 15.58 -38.48 34.53
CA THR A 51 15.22 -38.51 33.10
C THR A 51 13.99 -37.64 32.80
N LEU A 52 12.97 -37.67 33.66
CA LEU A 52 11.78 -36.82 33.54
C LEU A 52 12.12 -35.34 33.71
N PHE A 53 12.96 -35.01 34.70
CA PHE A 53 13.40 -33.65 34.91
C PHE A 53 14.16 -33.11 33.70
N PHE A 54 15.19 -33.80 33.23
CA PHE A 54 15.97 -33.35 32.07
C PHE A 54 15.16 -33.37 30.78
N GLY A 55 14.37 -34.41 30.52
CA GLY A 55 13.52 -34.50 29.33
C GLY A 55 12.46 -33.41 29.29
N GLY A 56 11.77 -33.18 30.40
CA GLY A 56 10.76 -32.11 30.51
C GLY A 56 11.37 -30.72 30.44
N PHE A 57 12.50 -30.50 31.12
CA PHE A 57 13.19 -29.21 31.14
C PHE A 57 13.79 -28.85 29.77
N LEU A 58 14.58 -29.75 29.15
CA LEU A 58 15.12 -29.51 27.81
C LEU A 58 14.01 -29.37 26.78
N GLY A 59 12.98 -30.24 26.82
CA GLY A 59 11.85 -30.18 25.90
C GLY A 59 11.09 -28.86 26.02
N GLY A 60 10.84 -28.40 27.24
CA GLY A 60 10.19 -27.12 27.51
C GLY A 60 11.02 -25.93 27.01
N MET A 61 12.32 -25.87 27.34
CA MET A 61 13.21 -24.82 26.86
C MET A 61 13.32 -24.81 25.33
N LEU A 62 13.51 -25.97 24.72
CA LEU A 62 13.60 -26.10 23.26
C LEU A 62 12.31 -25.61 22.59
N LYS A 63 11.14 -25.95 23.14
CA LYS A 63 9.86 -25.46 22.64
C LYS A 63 9.76 -23.94 22.69
N VAL A 64 10.15 -23.30 23.80
CA VAL A 64 10.15 -21.84 23.92
C VAL A 64 11.02 -21.19 22.86
N LEU A 65 12.22 -21.75 22.63
CA LEU A 65 13.13 -21.26 21.59
C LEU A 65 12.53 -21.41 20.19
N ILE A 66 11.91 -22.56 19.90
CA ILE A 66 11.23 -22.81 18.61
C ILE A 66 10.07 -21.84 18.42
N ASP A 67 9.21 -21.68 19.41
CA ASP A 67 8.04 -20.78 19.34
C ASP A 67 8.48 -19.33 19.12
N GLU A 68 9.59 -18.90 19.73
CA GLU A 68 10.13 -17.56 19.55
C GLU A 68 10.72 -17.35 18.14
N VAL A 69 11.38 -18.38 17.58
CA VAL A 69 11.86 -18.38 16.19
C VAL A 69 10.70 -18.38 15.20
N VAL A 70 9.66 -19.19 15.42
CA VAL A 70 8.46 -19.24 14.58
C VAL A 70 7.73 -17.90 14.63
N ALA A 71 7.53 -17.32 15.81
CA ALA A 71 6.90 -16.01 15.95
C ALA A 71 7.72 -14.90 15.29
N ALA A 72 9.05 -14.95 15.38
CA ALA A 72 9.93 -14.01 14.69
C ALA A 72 9.84 -14.16 13.17
N LYS A 73 9.79 -15.40 12.66
CA LYS A 73 9.65 -15.70 11.22
C LYS A 73 8.31 -15.19 10.69
N GLN A 74 7.22 -15.49 11.39
CA GLN A 74 5.88 -15.06 11.00
C GLN A 74 5.77 -13.53 10.96
N ARG A 75 6.32 -12.82 11.95
CA ARG A 75 6.38 -11.35 11.93
C ARG A 75 7.14 -10.80 10.73
N ARG A 76 8.23 -11.46 10.29
CA ARG A 76 8.98 -11.05 9.10
C ARG A 76 8.17 -11.31 7.83
N GLU A 77 7.51 -12.45 7.74
CA GLU A 77 6.62 -12.79 6.61
C GLU A 77 5.46 -11.78 6.51
N ASP A 78 4.79 -11.47 7.61
CA ASP A 78 3.72 -10.47 7.67
C ASP A 78 4.22 -9.07 7.27
N ALA A 79 5.40 -8.65 7.75
CA ALA A 79 6.01 -7.38 7.38
C ALA A 79 6.37 -7.31 5.90
N ALA A 80 6.95 -8.39 5.35
CA ALA A 80 7.31 -8.46 3.93
C ALA A 80 6.06 -8.41 3.04
N LEU A 81 5.01 -9.15 3.40
CA LEU A 81 3.72 -9.11 2.70
C LEU A 81 3.08 -7.72 2.75
N PHE A 82 3.12 -7.06 3.91
CA PHE A 82 2.63 -5.70 4.06
C PHE A 82 3.35 -4.71 3.12
N VAL A 83 4.68 -4.77 3.09
CA VAL A 83 5.50 -3.90 2.23
C VAL A 83 5.25 -4.20 0.75
N ALA A 84 5.22 -5.47 0.37
CA ALA A 84 4.95 -5.89 -1.01
C ALA A 84 3.58 -5.41 -1.50
N LYS A 85 2.53 -5.58 -0.68
CA LYS A 85 1.19 -5.08 -1.00
C LYS A 85 1.15 -3.56 -1.12
N THR A 86 1.85 -2.85 -0.23
CA THR A 86 1.93 -1.39 -0.30
C THR A 86 2.61 -0.92 -1.58
N LEU A 87 3.68 -1.59 -2.01
CA LEU A 87 4.36 -1.32 -3.28
C LEU A 87 3.45 -1.59 -4.49
N GLU A 88 2.68 -2.66 -4.46
CA GLU A 88 1.68 -2.98 -5.49
C GLU A 88 0.59 -1.91 -5.57
N ASP A 89 0.05 -1.47 -4.43
CA ASP A 89 -0.96 -0.42 -4.37
C ASP A 89 -0.40 0.92 -4.89
N LEU A 90 0.84 1.29 -4.53
CA LEU A 90 1.51 2.50 -5.05
C LEU A 90 1.72 2.44 -6.56
N LYS A 91 2.18 1.30 -7.08
CA LYS A 91 2.32 1.09 -8.52
C LYS A 91 0.98 1.22 -9.22
N SER A 92 -0.08 0.63 -8.68
CA SER A 92 -1.43 0.73 -9.25
C SER A 92 -1.93 2.18 -9.29
N VAL A 93 -1.62 2.99 -8.26
CA VAL A 93 -1.90 4.43 -8.26
C VAL A 93 -1.12 5.14 -9.37
N TYR A 94 0.18 4.86 -9.50
CA TYR A 94 1.00 5.42 -10.58
C TYR A 94 0.43 5.08 -11.97
N ASP A 95 0.15 3.81 -12.23
CA ASP A 95 -0.35 3.34 -13.54
C ASP A 95 -1.66 4.05 -13.92
N GLN A 96 -2.55 4.25 -12.94
CA GLN A 96 -3.83 4.94 -13.14
C GLN A 96 -3.61 6.43 -13.44
N VAL A 97 -2.72 7.10 -12.70
CA VAL A 97 -2.39 8.52 -12.90
C VAL A 97 -1.66 8.76 -14.21
N ALA A 98 -0.68 7.92 -14.55
CA ALA A 98 0.07 7.97 -15.79
C ALA A 98 -0.84 7.77 -17.01
N ARG A 99 -1.78 6.82 -16.92
CA ARG A 99 -2.80 6.61 -17.96
C ARG A 99 -3.62 7.89 -18.19
N ALA A 100 -4.16 8.50 -17.14
CA ALA A 100 -4.97 9.71 -17.28
C ALA A 100 -4.17 10.84 -17.95
N ARG A 101 -2.89 10.99 -17.59
CA ARG A 101 -1.97 11.98 -18.16
C ARG A 101 -1.76 11.81 -19.67
N ILE A 102 -1.86 10.58 -20.18
CA ILE A 102 -1.77 10.26 -21.62
C ILE A 102 -3.14 10.42 -22.31
N VAL A 103 -4.20 9.88 -21.71
CA VAL A 103 -5.52 9.77 -22.33
C VAL A 103 -6.23 11.13 -22.44
N ILE A 104 -6.12 11.98 -21.42
CA ILE A 104 -6.78 13.30 -21.40
C ILE A 104 -6.32 14.19 -22.58
N PRO A 105 -5.02 14.43 -22.82
CA PRO A 105 -4.58 15.23 -23.95
C PRO A 105 -4.73 14.53 -25.31
N ALA A 106 -4.84 13.20 -25.35
CA ALA A 106 -5.06 12.47 -26.60
C ALA A 106 -6.48 12.68 -27.15
N HIS A 107 -7.51 12.59 -26.30
CA HIS A 107 -8.90 12.70 -26.72
C HIS A 107 -9.46 14.13 -26.66
N LYS A 108 -8.91 14.98 -25.80
CA LYS A 108 -9.26 16.40 -25.67
C LYS A 108 -10.74 16.69 -25.41
N SER A 109 -11.49 15.78 -24.78
CA SER A 109 -12.94 15.94 -24.51
C SER A 109 -13.24 16.04 -23.01
N VAL A 110 -14.25 16.82 -22.62
CA VAL A 110 -14.75 16.88 -21.23
C VAL A 110 -15.23 15.51 -20.77
N LYS A 111 -15.82 14.71 -21.67
CA LYS A 111 -16.27 13.35 -21.36
C LYS A 111 -15.08 12.49 -20.92
N THR A 112 -14.05 12.41 -21.75
CA THR A 112 -12.83 11.63 -21.44
C THR A 112 -12.17 12.15 -20.17
N TYR A 113 -12.10 13.46 -19.98
CA TYR A 113 -11.54 14.04 -18.78
C TYR A 113 -12.32 13.62 -17.52
N GLY A 114 -13.66 13.68 -17.56
CA GLY A 114 -14.51 13.22 -16.46
C GLY A 114 -14.41 11.73 -16.20
N ASP A 115 -14.28 10.91 -17.24
CA ASP A 115 -14.10 9.46 -17.09
C ASP A 115 -12.76 9.12 -16.41
N GLU A 116 -11.65 9.73 -16.84
CA GLU A 116 -10.32 9.51 -16.24
C GLU A 116 -10.24 10.06 -14.80
N LEU A 117 -10.99 11.10 -14.47
CA LEU A 117 -11.07 11.62 -13.10
C LEU A 117 -11.76 10.70 -12.11
N ARG A 118 -12.70 9.85 -12.54
CA ARG A 118 -13.21 8.78 -11.69
C ARG A 118 -12.06 7.86 -11.26
N GLY A 119 -11.15 7.57 -12.19
CA GLY A 119 -9.93 6.83 -11.90
C GLY A 119 -9.02 7.56 -10.91
N MET A 120 -8.90 8.89 -11.01
CA MET A 120 -8.12 9.68 -10.04
C MET A 120 -8.73 9.62 -8.63
N ILE A 121 -10.05 9.61 -8.52
CA ILE A 121 -10.75 9.46 -7.22
C ILE A 121 -10.46 8.07 -6.62
N GLU A 122 -10.48 7.01 -7.43
CA GLU A 122 -10.11 5.66 -6.97
C GLU A 122 -8.65 5.60 -6.49
N ALA A 123 -7.72 6.22 -7.24
CA ALA A 123 -6.32 6.33 -6.85
C ALA A 123 -6.16 7.04 -5.49
N ARG A 124 -6.92 8.12 -5.26
CA ARG A 124 -6.95 8.80 -3.95
C ARG A 124 -7.44 7.91 -2.82
N VAL A 125 -8.49 7.11 -3.05
CA VAL A 125 -8.99 6.17 -2.04
C VAL A 125 -7.92 5.13 -1.69
N LYS A 126 -7.17 4.63 -2.68
CA LYS A 126 -6.02 3.73 -2.44
C LYS A 126 -4.95 4.41 -1.58
N LEU A 127 -4.55 5.63 -1.92
CA LEU A 127 -3.57 6.40 -1.11
C LEU A 127 -4.06 6.59 0.34
N ARG A 128 -5.35 6.93 0.55
CA ARG A 128 -5.94 7.04 1.90
C ARG A 128 -5.92 5.71 2.65
N ASN A 129 -6.16 4.60 1.97
CA ASN A 129 -6.08 3.27 2.58
C ASN A 129 -4.64 2.91 2.97
N ILE A 130 -3.65 3.26 2.13
CA ILE A 130 -2.23 3.12 2.48
C ILE A 130 -1.89 3.97 3.71
N ILE A 131 -2.29 5.24 3.77
CA ILE A 131 -2.06 6.13 4.92
C ILE A 131 -2.63 5.52 6.21
N ARG A 132 -3.87 5.02 6.17
CA ARG A 132 -4.52 4.34 7.30
C ARG A 132 -3.80 3.05 7.71
N ALA A 133 -3.29 2.29 6.74
CA ALA A 133 -2.52 1.10 7.03
C ALA A 133 -1.17 1.44 7.69
N LEU A 134 -0.55 2.55 7.29
CA LEU A 134 0.69 3.08 7.86
C LEU A 134 0.50 3.78 9.22
N GLU A 135 -0.73 4.08 9.65
CA GLU A 135 -1.01 4.61 11.00
C GLU A 135 -0.85 3.55 12.10
N ARG A 136 -1.02 2.28 11.73
CA ARG A 136 -0.87 1.17 12.65
C ARG A 136 0.58 0.67 12.60
N PRO A 137 1.27 0.53 13.74
CA PRO A 137 2.60 -0.05 13.76
C PRO A 137 2.58 -1.45 13.14
N ALA A 138 3.25 -1.62 12.00
CA ALA A 138 3.39 -2.92 11.36
C ALA A 138 4.57 -3.65 12.02
N ALA A 139 4.31 -4.77 12.70
CA ALA A 139 5.34 -5.50 13.41
C ALA A 139 6.45 -5.94 12.44
N GLY A 140 7.67 -5.44 12.64
CA GLY A 140 8.83 -5.78 11.81
C GLY A 140 9.23 -4.71 10.80
N VAL A 141 8.38 -3.72 10.55
CA VAL A 141 8.71 -2.52 9.76
C VAL A 141 9.33 -1.45 10.66
N ASP A 142 10.33 -0.74 10.16
CA ASP A 142 10.94 0.39 10.87
C ASP A 142 9.98 1.58 10.99
N ASP A 143 9.81 2.10 12.21
CA ASP A 143 8.87 3.19 12.51
C ASP A 143 9.22 4.50 11.76
N GLN A 144 10.51 4.75 11.49
CA GLN A 144 10.94 5.96 10.79
C GLN A 144 10.67 5.83 9.29
N VAL A 145 10.93 4.66 8.70
CA VAL A 145 10.53 4.36 7.31
C VAL A 145 9.02 4.51 7.16
N GLN A 146 8.25 3.93 8.08
CA GLN A 146 6.78 4.01 8.04
C GLN A 146 6.27 5.46 8.07
N LYS A 147 6.84 6.31 8.94
CA LYS A 147 6.50 7.74 9.02
C LYS A 147 6.90 8.50 7.75
N ASN A 148 8.08 8.22 7.21
CA ASN A 148 8.57 8.87 5.99
C ASN A 148 7.66 8.54 4.80
N VAL A 149 7.42 7.24 4.57
CA VAL A 149 6.51 6.77 3.51
C VAL A 149 5.13 7.39 3.68
N ARG A 150 4.58 7.42 4.91
CA ARG A 150 3.27 8.05 5.17
C ARG A 150 3.24 9.52 4.77
N CYS A 151 4.28 10.29 5.11
CA CYS A 151 4.39 11.70 4.74
C CYS A 151 4.40 11.90 3.21
N LYS A 152 5.14 11.05 2.48
CA LYS A 152 5.20 11.07 1.02
C LYS A 152 3.84 10.71 0.39
N VAL A 153 3.17 9.69 0.90
CA VAL A 153 1.84 9.27 0.43
C VAL A 153 0.76 10.32 0.72
N ASP A 154 0.82 10.97 1.89
CA ASP A 154 -0.06 12.10 2.23
C ASP A 154 0.11 13.28 1.27
N ARG A 155 1.36 13.59 0.87
CA ARG A 155 1.65 14.62 -0.13
C ARG A 155 1.02 14.29 -1.50
N MET A 156 1.16 13.05 -1.97
CA MET A 156 0.52 12.59 -3.21
C MET A 156 -1.00 12.70 -3.15
N GLU A 157 -1.61 12.31 -2.02
CA GLU A 157 -3.06 12.36 -1.85
C GLU A 157 -3.59 13.79 -1.89
N LYS A 158 -2.92 14.72 -1.20
CA LYS A 158 -3.24 16.15 -1.21
C LYS A 158 -3.11 16.76 -2.60
N TYR A 159 -2.08 16.39 -3.36
CA TYR A 159 -1.95 16.84 -4.74
C TYR A 159 -3.16 16.41 -5.57
N LEU A 160 -3.50 15.11 -5.57
CA LEU A 160 -4.66 14.60 -6.30
C LEU A 160 -5.99 15.18 -5.77
N GLU A 161 -6.07 15.51 -4.48
CA GLU A 161 -7.23 16.22 -3.91
C GLU A 161 -7.42 17.60 -4.52
N THR A 162 -6.36 18.41 -4.57
CA THR A 162 -6.44 19.74 -5.17
C THR A 162 -6.76 19.68 -6.66
N PHE A 163 -6.20 18.71 -7.38
CA PHE A 163 -6.48 18.46 -8.79
C PHE A 163 -7.94 18.07 -9.04
N THR A 164 -8.45 17.08 -8.30
CA THR A 164 -9.84 16.62 -8.42
C THR A 164 -10.84 17.70 -8.01
N LYS A 165 -10.50 18.54 -7.03
CA LYS A 165 -11.35 19.66 -6.59
C LYS A 165 -11.50 20.73 -7.68
N GLU A 166 -10.41 21.16 -8.33
CA GLU A 166 -10.47 22.13 -9.43
C GLU A 166 -11.44 21.66 -10.52
N PHE A 167 -11.38 20.38 -10.86
CA PHE A 167 -12.32 19.82 -11.83
C PHE A 167 -13.75 19.85 -11.34
N CYS A 168 -14.04 19.35 -10.14
CA CYS A 168 -15.41 19.32 -9.61
C CYS A 168 -16.06 20.70 -9.65
N ASP A 169 -15.28 21.74 -9.32
CA ASP A 169 -15.73 23.13 -9.31
C ASP A 169 -16.01 23.67 -10.73
N ARG A 170 -15.29 23.18 -11.76
CA ARG A 170 -15.38 23.67 -13.15
C ARG A 170 -16.16 22.76 -14.10
N PHE A 171 -16.42 21.51 -13.71
CA PHE A 171 -16.94 20.46 -14.59
C PHE A 171 -18.27 20.83 -15.23
N LYS A 172 -19.20 21.36 -14.44
CA LYS A 172 -20.53 21.73 -14.95
C LYS A 172 -20.44 22.79 -16.05
N SER A 173 -19.67 23.85 -15.81
CA SER A 173 -19.46 24.92 -16.80
C SER A 173 -18.86 24.37 -18.09
N LEU A 174 -17.81 23.54 -17.98
CA LEU A 174 -17.14 22.95 -19.14
C LEU A 174 -18.05 21.98 -19.90
N SER A 175 -18.86 21.20 -19.18
CA SER A 175 -19.84 20.29 -19.78
C SER A 175 -20.94 21.05 -20.53
N ASP A 176 -21.45 22.15 -19.95
CA ASP A 176 -22.45 22.99 -20.60
C ASP A 176 -21.87 23.69 -21.84
N GLU A 177 -20.62 24.16 -21.76
CA GLU A 177 -19.87 24.71 -22.91
C GLU A 177 -19.70 23.67 -24.03
N GLN A 178 -19.29 22.44 -23.71
CA GLN A 178 -19.13 21.36 -24.69
C GLN A 178 -20.48 21.00 -25.32
N ARG A 179 -21.55 20.89 -24.53
CA ARG A 179 -22.88 20.62 -25.06
C ARG A 179 -23.34 21.71 -26.01
N GLY A 180 -23.18 22.97 -25.63
CA GLY A 180 -23.51 24.10 -26.50
C GLY A 180 -22.69 24.13 -27.79
N TYR A 181 -21.40 23.73 -27.72
CA TYR A 181 -20.55 23.56 -28.88
C TYR A 181 -21.06 22.46 -29.82
N GLU A 182 -21.35 21.28 -29.29
CA GLU A 182 -21.85 20.12 -30.04
C GLU A 182 -23.20 20.42 -30.72
N GLU A 183 -24.11 21.10 -30.01
CA GLU A 183 -25.41 21.51 -30.56
C GLU A 183 -25.23 22.51 -31.72
N ARG A 184 -24.36 23.52 -31.57
CA ARG A 184 -24.06 24.47 -32.66
C ARG A 184 -23.40 23.80 -33.86
N ALA A 185 -22.40 22.94 -33.62
CA ALA A 185 -21.72 22.19 -34.67
C ALA A 185 -22.72 21.30 -35.43
N LYS A 186 -23.62 20.61 -34.72
CA LYS A 186 -24.68 19.79 -35.32
C LYS A 186 -25.64 20.60 -36.19
N VAL A 187 -26.05 21.78 -35.74
CA VAL A 187 -26.93 22.67 -36.52
C VAL A 187 -26.20 23.18 -37.78
N LEU A 188 -24.93 23.57 -37.67
CA LEU A 188 -24.12 24.01 -38.81
C LEU A 188 -23.93 22.90 -39.84
N LEU A 189 -23.57 21.69 -39.40
CA LEU A 189 -23.40 20.53 -40.28
C LEU A 189 -24.71 20.11 -40.94
N LYS A 190 -25.83 20.16 -40.21
CA LYS A 190 -27.16 19.88 -40.77
C LYS A 190 -27.53 20.89 -41.87
N ARG A 191 -27.35 22.19 -41.61
CA ARG A 191 -27.61 23.25 -42.60
C ARG A 191 -26.73 23.09 -43.84
N PHE A 192 -25.46 22.75 -43.64
CA PHE A 192 -24.54 22.48 -44.74
C PHE A 192 -25.00 21.30 -45.59
N ALA A 193 -25.43 20.19 -44.97
CA ALA A 193 -25.94 19.03 -45.68
C ALA A 193 -27.27 19.28 -46.43
N GLU A 194 -28.12 20.17 -45.91
CA GLU A 194 -29.39 20.57 -46.53
C GLU A 194 -29.23 21.64 -47.62
N THR A 195 -28.06 22.27 -47.73
CA THR A 195 -27.81 23.31 -48.75
C THR A 195 -27.42 22.61 -50.04
N GLU A 196 -28.32 22.56 -51.02
CA GLU A 196 -27.98 22.03 -52.35
C GLU A 196 -26.85 22.86 -52.97
N PRO A 197 -25.80 22.21 -53.52
CA PRO A 197 -24.75 22.93 -54.23
C PRO A 197 -25.37 23.70 -55.41
N PRO A 198 -24.93 24.95 -55.67
CA PRO A 198 -25.44 25.71 -56.81
C PRO A 198 -25.20 24.92 -58.10
N ALA A 199 -26.21 24.85 -58.96
CA ALA A 199 -26.24 24.02 -60.18
C ALA A 199 -25.04 24.25 -61.13
N ASP A 200 -24.35 25.38 -60.98
CA ASP A 200 -23.24 25.81 -61.83
C ASP A 200 -21.85 25.51 -61.22
N THR A 201 -21.78 24.85 -60.06
CA THR A 201 -20.53 24.62 -59.32
C THR A 201 -20.12 23.14 -59.41
N GLU A 202 -19.08 22.84 -60.18
CA GLU A 202 -18.54 21.47 -60.33
C GLU A 202 -17.84 20.95 -59.06
N THR A 203 -17.51 21.85 -58.12
CA THR A 203 -16.77 21.52 -56.89
C THR A 203 -17.70 21.58 -55.67
N PRO A 204 -17.71 20.57 -54.78
CA PRO A 204 -18.45 20.63 -53.53
C PRO A 204 -18.02 21.85 -52.70
N PRO A 205 -18.95 22.54 -52.01
CA PRO A 205 -18.58 23.63 -51.12
C PRO A 205 -17.68 23.12 -49.99
N ASP A 206 -16.74 23.96 -49.54
CA ASP A 206 -15.89 23.64 -48.41
C ASP A 206 -16.73 23.47 -47.12
N PRO A 207 -16.38 22.53 -46.24
CA PRO A 207 -17.10 22.36 -44.97
C PRO A 207 -17.03 23.63 -44.12
N PRO A 208 -18.10 23.97 -43.37
CA PRO A 208 -18.14 25.17 -42.57
C PRO A 208 -17.08 25.11 -41.47
N GLU A 209 -16.45 26.26 -41.19
CA GLU A 209 -15.55 26.38 -40.05
C GLU A 209 -16.32 26.08 -38.76
N LEU A 210 -15.85 25.05 -38.05
CA LEU A 210 -16.41 24.70 -36.75
C LEU A 210 -15.97 25.72 -35.70
N PRO A 211 -16.79 25.99 -34.67
CA PRO A 211 -16.42 26.91 -33.62
C PRO A 211 -15.09 26.50 -32.92
N PRO A 212 -14.41 27.42 -32.23
CA PRO A 212 -13.24 27.06 -31.44
C PRO A 212 -13.61 26.03 -30.37
N PHE A 213 -12.86 24.94 -30.34
CA PHE A 213 -13.13 23.77 -29.51
C PHE A 213 -12.90 24.06 -28.02
N VAL A 214 -13.77 23.51 -27.16
CA VAL A 214 -13.80 23.72 -25.70
C VAL A 214 -12.50 23.29 -25.00
N TRP A 215 -11.66 22.50 -25.66
CA TRP A 215 -10.33 22.15 -25.16
C TRP A 215 -9.47 23.35 -24.76
N LYS A 216 -9.63 24.51 -25.41
CA LYS A 216 -8.88 25.71 -25.01
C LYS A 216 -9.23 26.13 -23.58
N SER A 217 -10.51 26.07 -23.19
CA SER A 217 -10.96 26.34 -21.83
C SER A 217 -10.44 25.28 -20.84
N ILE A 218 -10.47 24.00 -21.24
CA ILE A 218 -10.03 22.87 -20.41
C ILE A 218 -8.51 22.94 -20.15
N SER A 219 -7.72 23.12 -21.19
CA SER A 219 -6.24 23.18 -21.09
C SER A 219 -5.71 24.41 -20.36
N GLN A 220 -6.54 25.44 -20.16
CA GLN A 220 -6.22 26.62 -19.38
C GLN A 220 -6.45 26.45 -17.87
N LEU A 221 -7.09 25.35 -17.44
CA LEU A 221 -7.19 25.03 -16.02
C LEU A 221 -5.80 24.88 -15.41
N GLU A 222 -5.57 25.52 -14.26
CA GLU A 222 -4.24 25.65 -13.68
C GLU A 222 -3.68 24.27 -13.33
N LYS A 223 -4.45 23.45 -12.60
CA LYS A 223 -3.98 22.13 -12.17
C LYS A 223 -3.94 21.13 -13.31
N LEU A 224 -4.84 21.23 -14.30
CA LEU A 224 -4.74 20.39 -15.50
C LEU A 224 -3.51 20.72 -16.35
N SER A 225 -3.21 22.01 -16.52
CA SER A 225 -2.02 22.44 -17.25
C SER A 225 -0.74 21.98 -16.57
N ASP A 226 -0.72 21.98 -15.23
CA ASP A 226 0.35 21.41 -14.43
C ASP A 226 0.46 19.89 -14.57
N PHE A 227 -0.68 19.19 -14.48
CA PHE A 227 -0.77 17.75 -14.55
C PHE A 227 -0.31 17.19 -15.90
N ILE A 228 -0.77 17.79 -17.01
CA ILE A 228 -0.43 17.34 -18.38
C ILE A 228 0.94 17.87 -18.81
N GLY A 229 1.31 19.06 -18.34
CA GLY A 229 2.54 19.73 -18.75
C GLY A 229 3.82 19.13 -18.17
N GLU A 230 4.94 19.74 -18.54
CA GLU A 230 6.27 19.48 -17.98
C GLU A 230 6.55 20.31 -16.72
N ARG A 231 5.50 20.79 -16.04
CA ARG A 231 5.68 21.61 -14.86
C ARG A 231 6.27 20.79 -13.71
N ASP A 232 7.08 21.46 -12.91
CA ASP A 232 7.77 20.84 -11.79
C ASP A 232 6.83 20.45 -10.64
N THR A 233 5.60 21.00 -10.55
CA THR A 233 4.72 20.72 -9.41
C THR A 233 4.22 19.27 -9.44
N TYR A 234 3.71 18.75 -10.56
CA TYR A 234 3.38 17.32 -10.68
C TYR A 234 4.57 16.43 -10.28
N LYS A 235 5.75 16.73 -10.82
CA LYS A 235 6.96 15.95 -10.56
C LYS A 235 7.36 15.98 -9.08
N ASN A 236 7.27 17.14 -8.43
CA ASN A 236 7.69 17.33 -7.05
C ASN A 236 6.66 16.91 -6.00
N GLU A 237 5.38 17.02 -6.32
CA GLU A 237 4.26 16.74 -5.41
C GLU A 237 3.73 15.31 -5.55
N PHE A 238 3.92 14.67 -6.72
CA PHE A 238 3.43 13.33 -6.99
C PHE A 238 4.53 12.33 -7.33
N GLU A 239 5.25 12.55 -8.45
CA GLU A 239 6.19 11.56 -9.01
C GLU A 239 7.38 11.28 -8.07
N ARG A 240 8.07 12.32 -7.61
CA ARG A 240 9.22 12.19 -6.71
C ARG A 240 8.82 11.61 -5.35
N PRO A 241 7.73 12.03 -4.69
CA PRO A 241 7.25 11.36 -3.48
C PRO A 241 6.91 9.88 -3.68
N LEU A 242 6.38 9.51 -4.85
CA LEU A 242 6.11 8.12 -5.20
C LEU A 242 7.39 7.31 -5.32
N ASP A 243 8.40 7.84 -6.02
CA ASP A 243 9.70 7.21 -6.18
C ASP A 243 10.42 7.07 -4.83
N ASP A 244 10.51 8.15 -4.06
CA ASP A 244 11.12 8.17 -2.72
C ASP A 244 10.44 7.15 -1.78
N ALA A 245 9.10 7.08 -1.80
CA ALA A 245 8.33 6.14 -0.99
C ALA A 245 8.56 4.69 -1.44
N SER A 246 8.58 4.45 -2.75
CA SER A 246 8.81 3.14 -3.33
C SER A 246 10.23 2.63 -3.06
N GLU A 247 11.23 3.51 -3.15
CA GLU A 247 12.62 3.21 -2.80
C GLU A 247 12.75 2.84 -1.32
N SER A 248 12.22 3.68 -0.42
CA SER A 248 12.23 3.42 1.03
C SER A 248 11.58 2.08 1.38
N LEU A 249 10.47 1.73 0.71
CA LEU A 249 9.80 0.44 0.90
C LEU A 249 10.59 -0.73 0.33
N ARG A 250 11.28 -0.59 -0.81
CA ARG A 250 12.12 -1.65 -1.39
C ARG A 250 13.36 -1.92 -0.53
N GLU A 251 14.01 -0.88 -0.02
CA GLU A 251 15.12 -1.02 0.94
C GLU A 251 14.66 -1.75 2.19
N GLU A 252 13.50 -1.35 2.73
CA GLU A 252 12.90 -1.97 3.90
C GLU A 252 12.52 -3.44 3.66
N HIS A 253 11.97 -3.75 2.47
CA HIS A 253 11.69 -5.12 2.07
C HIS A 253 12.98 -5.96 2.00
N ALA A 254 14.05 -5.42 1.41
CA ALA A 254 15.34 -6.09 1.34
C ALA A 254 15.97 -6.29 2.73
N ARG A 255 15.78 -5.34 3.64
CA ARG A 255 16.18 -5.44 5.06
C ARG A 255 15.42 -6.56 5.77
N ILE A 256 14.10 -6.63 5.62
CA ILE A 256 13.25 -7.67 6.24
C ILE A 256 13.63 -9.07 5.76
N LEU A 257 13.92 -9.20 4.46
CA LEU A 257 14.38 -10.46 3.85
C LEU A 257 15.85 -10.81 4.18
N GLY A 258 16.60 -9.90 4.80
CA GLY A 258 18.00 -10.11 5.16
C GLY A 258 18.97 -10.10 3.97
N ILE A 259 18.58 -9.51 2.84
CA ILE A 259 19.39 -9.48 1.60
C ILE A 259 20.55 -8.48 1.73
N HIS A 260 20.36 -7.38 2.47
CA HIS A 260 21.36 -6.31 2.62
C HIS A 260 22.64 -6.71 3.37
N ARG A 261 22.67 -7.85 4.08
CA ARG A 261 23.82 -8.23 4.90
C ARG A 261 24.98 -8.86 4.13
N ARG A 262 24.79 -9.25 2.85
CA ARG A 262 25.83 -9.96 2.08
C ARG A 262 26.68 -9.08 1.16
N VAL A 263 26.28 -7.85 0.89
CA VAL A 263 26.99 -6.97 -0.07
C VAL A 263 28.02 -6.07 0.61
N ALA A 264 27.90 -5.82 1.92
CA ALA A 264 28.86 -5.00 2.68
C ALA A 264 30.07 -5.80 3.23
N GLU A 265 30.11 -7.12 3.02
CA GLU A 265 31.20 -8.01 3.46
C GLU A 265 32.03 -8.55 2.29
N GLN A 266 31.88 -7.98 1.08
CA GLN A 266 32.73 -8.22 -0.09
C GLN A 266 33.38 -6.92 -0.54
#